data_AF-A0A1C3W337-F1
#
_entry.id   AF-A0A1C3W337-F1
#
_cell.length_a   1.000
_cell.length_b   1.000
_cell.length_c   1.000
_cell.angle_alpha   90.00
_cell.angle_beta   90.00
_cell.angle_gamma   90.00
#
_symmetry.space_group_name_H-M   'P 1'
#
loop_
_entity.id
_entity.type
_entity.pdbx_description
1 polymer ?
#
loop_
_entity_poly.entity_id
_entity_poly.type
_entity_poly.pdbx_seq_one_letter_code
_entity_poly.pdbx_strand_id
1 'polypeptide(L)'
;MEPIEHIDEIVRDAFGLWITGLFSAINSWNPNLSFDEHREAFFWLIEHLLRAGKIKFIAPGADCYASPQNPYPRLTIQDEEAQWHEAPESIVAYLRAQWPQSASDESDLDLLTYFYSIPGIIWIGENGVLVAS
;
A
#
# COMPACT_ATOMS: atom_id res chain seq x y z
N MET A 1 -9.65 -13.68 -12.43
CA MET A 1 -9.61 -12.21 -12.37
C MET A 1 -9.25 -11.75 -13.76
N GLU A 2 -10.06 -10.89 -14.37
CA GLU A 2 -9.57 -10.17 -15.55
C GLU A 2 -8.36 -9.33 -15.11
N PRO A 3 -7.29 -9.26 -15.91
CA PRO A 3 -6.16 -8.41 -15.58
C PRO A 3 -6.64 -6.96 -15.57
N ILE A 4 -6.35 -6.21 -14.50
CA ILE A 4 -6.58 -4.76 -14.49
C ILE A 4 -5.76 -4.10 -15.60
N GLU A 5 -6.37 -3.12 -16.25
CA GLU A 5 -5.74 -2.35 -17.33
C GLU A 5 -4.97 -1.16 -16.73
N HIS A 6 -4.10 -0.55 -17.55
CA HIS A 6 -3.43 0.71 -17.22
C HIS A 6 -2.51 0.68 -15.98
N ILE A 7 -1.81 -0.44 -15.75
CA ILE A 7 -0.93 -0.60 -14.58
C ILE A 7 0.11 0.53 -14.49
N ASP A 8 0.72 0.92 -15.60
CA ASP A 8 1.74 1.98 -15.60
C ASP A 8 1.14 3.34 -15.22
N GLU A 9 -0.05 3.66 -15.72
CA GLU A 9 -0.77 4.89 -15.35
C GLU A 9 -1.24 4.87 -13.89
N ILE A 10 -1.76 3.74 -13.40
CA ILE A 10 -2.15 3.55 -12.00
C ILE A 10 -0.94 3.80 -11.08
N VAL A 11 0.20 3.19 -11.39
CA VAL A 11 1.42 3.33 -10.59
C VAL A 11 1.94 4.77 -10.64
N ARG A 12 1.94 5.40 -11.81
CA ARG A 12 2.34 6.81 -11.97
C ARG A 12 1.46 7.73 -11.12
N ASP A 13 0.15 7.54 -11.17
CA ASP A 13 -0.81 8.42 -10.48
C ASP A 13 -0.81 8.18 -8.96
N ALA A 14 -0.42 6.98 -8.51
CA ALA A 14 -0.30 6.63 -7.10
C ALA A 14 1.09 6.95 -6.49
N PHE A 15 2.12 7.16 -7.31
CA PHE A 15 3.50 7.27 -6.84
C PHE A 15 3.67 8.38 -5.81
N GLY A 16 4.25 8.03 -4.66
CA GLY A 16 4.50 8.97 -3.56
C GLY A 16 3.27 9.31 -2.72
N LEU A 17 2.08 8.79 -3.06
CA LEU A 17 0.89 8.89 -2.23
C LEU A 17 0.84 7.78 -1.17
N TRP A 18 -0.07 7.93 -0.21
CA TRP A 18 -0.48 6.83 0.66
C TRP A 18 -1.08 5.69 -0.14
N ILE A 19 -1.19 4.53 0.50
CA ILE A 19 -1.73 3.33 -0.14
C ILE A 19 -3.20 3.48 -0.60
N THR A 20 -3.95 4.41 -0.01
CA THR A 20 -5.27 4.84 -0.49
C THR A 20 -5.21 5.43 -1.90
N GLY A 21 -4.13 6.13 -2.26
CA GLY A 21 -3.90 6.63 -3.60
C GLY A 21 -3.78 5.50 -4.63
N LEU A 22 -3.11 4.40 -4.28
CA LEU A 22 -3.05 3.20 -5.12
C LEU A 22 -4.45 2.57 -5.27
N PHE A 23 -5.18 2.43 -4.16
CA PHE A 23 -6.55 1.91 -4.18
C PHE A 23 -7.44 2.74 -5.11
N SER A 24 -7.52 4.06 -4.93
CA SER A 24 -8.35 4.93 -5.76
C SER A 24 -7.90 5.01 -7.23
N ALA A 25 -6.60 4.92 -7.51
CA ALA A 25 -6.08 4.93 -8.87
C ALA A 25 -6.55 3.71 -9.67
N ILE A 26 -6.61 2.52 -9.04
CA ILE A 26 -7.13 1.31 -9.68
C ILE A 26 -8.57 1.53 -10.15
N ASN A 27 -9.44 2.03 -9.28
CA ASN A 27 -10.84 2.29 -9.61
C ASN A 27 -10.99 3.39 -10.69
N SER A 28 -10.16 4.43 -10.63
CA SER A 28 -10.18 5.52 -11.62
C SER A 28 -9.89 5.03 -13.04
N TRP A 29 -8.96 4.09 -13.18
CA TRP A 29 -8.60 3.49 -14.47
C TRP A 29 -9.42 2.26 -14.85
N ASN A 30 -10.13 1.66 -13.89
CA ASN A 30 -10.97 0.47 -14.08
C ASN A 30 -12.36 0.67 -13.42
N PRO A 31 -13.16 1.66 -13.86
CA PRO A 31 -14.38 2.10 -13.15
C PRO A 31 -15.53 1.09 -13.18
N ASN A 32 -15.39 -0.01 -13.94
CA ASN A 32 -16.41 -1.04 -14.07
C ASN A 32 -16.21 -2.18 -13.07
N LEU A 33 -15.12 -2.19 -12.29
CA LEU A 33 -14.91 -3.20 -11.26
C LEU A 33 -15.96 -3.06 -10.16
N SER A 34 -16.51 -4.18 -9.73
CA SER A 34 -17.19 -4.24 -8.44
C SER A 34 -16.20 -3.99 -7.30
N PHE A 35 -16.71 -3.62 -6.11
CA PHE A 35 -15.87 -3.40 -4.93
C PHE A 35 -15.02 -4.64 -4.57
N ASP A 36 -15.58 -5.84 -4.70
CA ASP A 36 -14.83 -7.09 -4.48
C ASP A 36 -13.73 -7.29 -5.52
N GLU A 37 -14.00 -7.03 -6.80
CA GLU A 37 -12.98 -7.13 -7.86
C GLU A 37 -11.88 -6.08 -7.68
N HIS A 38 -12.26 -4.87 -7.27
CA HIS A 38 -11.33 -3.80 -6.94
C HIS A 38 -10.44 -4.15 -5.76
N ARG A 39 -10.99 -4.73 -4.69
CA ARG A 39 -10.21 -5.28 -3.57
C ARG A 39 -9.22 -6.34 -4.03
N GLU A 40 -9.66 -7.29 -4.86
CA GLU A 40 -8.77 -8.35 -5.35
C GLU A 40 -7.67 -7.80 -6.26
N ALA A 41 -8.00 -6.84 -7.13
CA ALA A 41 -7.05 -6.12 -7.97
C ALA A 41 -6.03 -5.34 -7.14
N PHE A 42 -6.45 -4.70 -6.05
CA PHE A 42 -5.58 -3.98 -5.14
C PHE A 42 -4.51 -4.88 -4.51
N PHE A 43 -4.92 -6.01 -3.93
CA PHE A 43 -3.97 -6.94 -3.35
C PHE A 43 -3.07 -7.62 -4.39
N TRP A 44 -3.62 -7.94 -5.56
CA TRP A 44 -2.83 -8.46 -6.68
C TRP A 44 -1.76 -7.47 -7.13
N LEU A 45 -2.11 -6.19 -7.28
CA LEU A 45 -1.19 -5.15 -7.72
C LEU A 45 -0.11 -4.89 -6.66
N ILE A 46 -0.45 -4.88 -5.36
CA ILE A 46 0.55 -4.79 -4.29
C ILE A 46 1.57 -5.93 -4.41
N GLU A 47 1.11 -7.17 -4.56
CA GLU A 47 2.02 -8.32 -4.70
C GLU A 47 2.92 -8.16 -5.93
N HIS A 48 2.34 -7.77 -7.06
CA HIS A 48 3.06 -7.54 -8.30
C HIS A 48 4.16 -6.48 -8.13
N LEU A 49 3.85 -5.36 -7.49
CA LEU A 49 4.79 -4.26 -7.26
C LEU A 49 5.89 -4.62 -6.25
N LEU A 50 5.56 -5.40 -5.21
CA LEU A 50 6.55 -5.93 -4.26
C LEU A 50 7.54 -6.85 -4.97
N ARG A 51 7.05 -7.80 -5.78
CA ARG A 51 7.91 -8.72 -6.57
C ARG A 51 8.78 -7.99 -7.58
N ALA A 52 8.25 -6.93 -8.19
CA ALA A 52 8.98 -6.08 -9.13
C ALA A 52 9.98 -5.13 -8.44
N GLY A 53 10.01 -5.07 -7.10
CA GLY A 53 10.87 -4.15 -6.35
C GLY A 53 10.50 -2.69 -6.57
N LYS A 54 9.23 -2.40 -6.89
CA LYS A 54 8.72 -1.03 -7.11
C LYS A 54 8.19 -0.40 -5.83
N ILE A 55 7.80 -1.22 -4.86
CA ILE A 55 7.38 -0.79 -3.54
C ILE A 55 8.01 -1.66 -2.45
N LYS A 56 8.03 -1.12 -1.24
CA LYS A 56 8.24 -1.81 0.03
C LYS A 56 7.16 -1.34 1.01
N PHE A 57 7.12 -1.95 2.18
CA PHE A 57 6.37 -1.45 3.33
C PHE A 57 7.33 -1.09 4.45
N ILE A 58 6.92 -0.15 5.29
CA ILE A 58 7.54 0.05 6.61
C ILE A 58 7.29 -1.21 7.44
N ALA A 59 8.30 -1.68 8.18
CA ALA A 59 8.14 -2.84 9.05
C ALA A 59 7.12 -2.56 10.17
N PRO A 60 6.23 -3.50 10.50
CA PRO A 60 5.31 -3.35 11.62
C PRO A 60 6.06 -3.03 12.92
N GLY A 61 5.68 -1.93 13.57
CA GLY A 61 6.32 -1.48 14.82
C GLY A 61 7.65 -0.73 14.65
N ALA A 62 8.08 -0.43 13.42
CA ALA A 62 9.29 0.35 13.19
C ALA A 62 9.21 1.74 13.86
N ASP A 63 10.31 2.14 14.49
CA ASP A 63 10.51 3.49 15.06
C ASP A 63 10.82 4.50 13.95
N CYS A 64 9.90 4.61 12.97
CA CYS A 64 10.01 5.42 11.76
C CYS A 64 8.86 6.44 11.62
N TYR A 65 7.83 6.34 12.46
CA TYR A 65 6.69 7.25 12.44
C TYR A 65 6.86 8.38 13.46
N ALA A 66 6.82 9.61 12.97
CA ALA A 66 6.69 10.77 13.84
C ALA A 66 5.27 10.84 14.41
N SER A 67 5.17 11.01 15.72
CA SER A 67 3.89 11.15 16.44
C SER A 67 4.05 12.08 17.63
N PRO A 68 2.96 12.57 18.26
CA PRO A 68 3.07 13.37 19.48
C PRO A 68 3.81 12.64 20.62
N GLN A 69 3.72 11.32 20.69
CA GLN A 69 4.41 10.49 21.69
C GLN A 69 5.87 10.18 21.30
N ASN A 70 6.19 10.24 20.00
CA ASN A 70 7.53 10.04 19.47
C ASN A 70 7.82 11.04 18.33
N PRO A 71 8.14 12.30 18.65
CA PRO A 71 8.33 13.34 17.65
C PRO A 71 9.65 13.21 16.87
N TYR A 72 10.59 12.40 17.36
CA TYR A 72 11.91 12.20 16.77
C TYR A 72 12.19 10.70 16.64
N PRO A 73 11.57 10.03 15.64
CA PRO A 73 11.81 8.61 15.40
C PRO A 73 13.31 8.36 15.17
N ARG A 74 13.78 7.20 15.62
CA ARG A 74 15.19 6.81 15.50
C ARG A 74 15.58 6.42 14.08
N LEU A 75 14.61 5.91 13.32
CA LEU A 75 14.79 5.42 11.96
C LEU A 75 14.07 6.32 10.96
N THR A 76 14.51 6.20 9.73
CA THR A 76 13.87 6.76 8.54
C THR A 76 13.58 5.63 7.56
N ILE A 77 12.79 5.90 6.51
CA ILE A 77 12.54 4.91 5.46
C ILE A 77 13.82 4.45 4.72
N GLN A 78 14.93 5.20 4.86
CA GLN A 78 16.23 4.85 4.29
C GLN A 78 16.95 3.76 5.09
N ASP A 79 16.60 3.60 6.37
CA ASP A 79 17.19 2.58 7.23
C ASP A 79 16.57 1.22 6.93
N GLU A 80 17.40 0.22 6.65
CA GLU A 80 16.91 -1.13 6.33
C GLU A 80 16.07 -1.73 7.46
N GLU A 81 16.35 -1.39 8.73
CA GLU A 81 15.58 -1.82 9.89
C GLU A 81 14.13 -1.30 9.86
N ALA A 82 13.88 -0.16 9.22
CA ALA A 82 12.53 0.38 9.05
C ALA A 82 11.74 -0.29 7.92
N GLN A 83 12.38 -1.12 7.08
CA GLN A 83 11.77 -1.73 5.91
C GLN A 83 11.32 -3.16 6.22
N TRP A 84 10.15 -3.55 5.68
CA TRP A 84 9.62 -4.89 5.87
C TRP A 84 10.23 -5.88 4.86
N HIS A 85 11.01 -6.84 5.37
CA HIS A 85 11.76 -7.82 4.55
C HIS A 85 11.09 -9.20 4.42
N GLU A 86 9.81 -9.30 4.79
CA GLU A 86 9.04 -10.54 4.56
C GLU A 86 8.81 -10.77 3.06
N ALA A 87 8.51 -12.02 2.70
CA ALA A 87 8.17 -12.36 1.33
C ALA A 87 6.90 -11.60 0.87
N PRO A 88 6.78 -11.21 -0.42
CA PRO A 88 5.61 -10.49 -0.92
C PRO A 88 4.27 -11.14 -0.56
N GLU A 89 4.19 -12.46 -0.60
CA GLU A 89 3.02 -13.25 -0.26
C GLU A 89 2.66 -13.14 1.24
N SER A 90 3.67 -13.13 2.12
CA SER A 90 3.48 -12.96 3.56
C SER A 90 2.96 -11.56 3.89
N ILE A 91 3.50 -10.53 3.23
CA ILE A 91 3.04 -9.14 3.40
C ILE A 91 1.59 -9.02 2.94
N VAL A 92 1.26 -9.51 1.75
CA VAL A 92 -0.11 -9.45 1.21
C VAL A 92 -1.08 -10.26 2.06
N ALA A 93 -0.69 -11.44 2.55
CA ALA A 93 -1.50 -12.23 3.46
C ALA A 93 -1.82 -11.49 4.77
N TYR A 94 -0.83 -10.79 5.33
CA TYR A 94 -1.04 -9.94 6.52
C TYR A 94 -2.03 -8.80 6.23
N LEU A 95 -1.85 -8.08 5.11
CA LEU A 95 -2.74 -6.98 4.73
C LEU A 95 -4.17 -7.47 4.49
N ARG A 96 -4.34 -8.62 3.82
CA ARG A 96 -5.65 -9.25 3.58
C ARG A 96 -6.33 -9.69 4.87
N ALA A 97 -5.58 -10.25 5.82
CA ALA A 97 -6.14 -10.75 7.08
C ALA A 97 -6.76 -9.64 7.95
N GLN A 98 -6.36 -8.38 7.73
CA GLN A 98 -6.90 -7.22 8.44
C GLN A 98 -8.02 -6.52 7.68
N TRP A 99 -8.34 -6.94 6.46
CA TRP A 99 -9.37 -6.29 5.66
C TRP A 99 -10.73 -6.34 6.38
N PRO A 100 -11.45 -5.22 6.49
CA PRO A 100 -12.73 -5.17 7.21
C PRO A 100 -13.79 -6.00 6.49
N GLN A 101 -14.42 -6.93 7.22
CA GLN A 101 -15.48 -7.80 6.67
C GLN A 101 -16.77 -7.04 6.32
N SER A 102 -17.02 -5.90 6.97
CA SER A 102 -18.18 -5.05 6.79
C SER A 102 -18.06 -4.08 5.60
N ALA A 103 -16.84 -3.81 5.12
CA ALA A 103 -16.63 -2.80 4.09
C ALA A 103 -17.29 -3.21 2.78
N SER A 104 -18.07 -2.29 2.21
CA SER A 104 -18.83 -2.54 0.98
C SER A 104 -18.65 -1.48 -0.11
N ASP A 105 -18.00 -0.36 0.21
CA ASP A 105 -17.67 0.71 -0.73
C ASP A 105 -16.46 1.54 -0.27
N GLU A 106 -15.96 2.43 -1.12
CA GLU A 106 -14.77 3.25 -0.85
C GLU A 106 -14.95 4.29 0.26
N SER A 107 -16.19 4.68 0.56
CA SER A 107 -16.51 5.68 1.59
C SER A 107 -16.73 5.08 2.98
N ASP A 108 -16.58 3.76 3.10
CA ASP A 108 -16.74 3.04 4.35
C ASP A 108 -15.69 3.47 5.40
N LEU A 109 -16.15 3.78 6.61
CA LEU A 109 -15.28 4.22 7.70
C LEU A 109 -14.37 3.11 8.23
N ASP A 110 -14.80 1.85 8.16
CA ASP A 110 -13.98 0.70 8.55
C ASP A 110 -12.83 0.53 7.55
N LEU A 111 -13.10 0.78 6.26
CA LEU A 111 -12.07 0.78 5.21
C LEU A 111 -11.06 1.93 5.41
N LEU A 112 -11.54 3.13 5.74
CA LEU A 112 -10.66 4.24 6.08
C LEU A 112 -9.76 3.87 7.28
N THR A 113 -10.36 3.32 8.35
CA THR A 113 -9.64 2.89 9.55
C THR A 113 -8.59 1.83 9.22
N TYR A 114 -8.92 0.87 8.36
CA TYR A 114 -7.99 -0.14 7.88
C TYR A 114 -6.75 0.49 7.24
N PHE A 115 -6.92 1.44 6.32
CA PHE A 115 -5.79 2.09 5.64
C PHE A 115 -4.88 2.88 6.59
N TYR A 116 -5.41 3.43 7.69
CA TYR A 116 -4.59 4.07 8.73
C TYR A 116 -3.90 3.06 9.66
N SER A 117 -4.40 1.83 9.76
CA SER A 117 -3.85 0.80 10.65
C SER A 117 -2.74 -0.04 10.03
N ILE A 118 -2.70 -0.15 8.70
CA ILE A 118 -1.67 -0.93 8.01
C ILE A 118 -0.36 -0.13 7.91
N PRO A 119 0.79 -0.81 7.80
CA PRO A 119 2.07 -0.12 7.64
C PRO A 119 2.10 0.74 6.36
N GLY A 120 2.84 1.85 6.43
CA GLY A 120 3.02 2.77 5.32
C GLY A 120 3.75 2.14 4.14
N ILE A 121 3.29 2.49 2.94
CA ILE A 121 3.93 2.11 1.67
C ILE A 121 5.16 2.98 1.42
N ILE A 122 6.24 2.36 0.92
CA ILE A 122 7.46 3.03 0.47
C ILE A 122 7.57 2.79 -1.04
N TRP A 123 7.53 3.84 -1.83
CA TRP A 123 7.72 3.81 -3.27
C TRP A 123 9.20 3.87 -3.64
N ILE A 124 9.58 3.13 -4.68
CA ILE A 124 10.95 3.12 -5.19
C ILE A 124 10.95 3.80 -6.57
N GLY A 125 11.55 4.99 -6.63
CA GLY A 125 11.74 5.73 -7.88
C GLY A 125 12.71 5.03 -8.83
N GLU A 126 12.74 5.46 -10.09
CA GLU A 126 13.61 4.87 -11.12
C GLU A 126 15.10 4.91 -10.79
N ASN A 127 15.52 5.92 -10.01
CA ASN A 127 16.88 6.10 -9.52
C ASN A 127 17.14 5.39 -8.17
N GLY A 128 16.19 4.60 -7.67
CA GLY A 128 16.26 3.92 -6.38
C GLY A 128 15.91 4.80 -5.17
N VAL A 129 15.50 6.06 -5.38
CA VAL A 129 15.06 6.93 -4.28
C VAL A 129 13.80 6.37 -3.63
N LEU A 130 13.83 6.26 -2.31
CA LEU A 130 12.68 5.87 -1.50
C LEU A 130 11.79 7.08 -1.21
N VAL A 131 10.49 6.95 -1.47
CA VAL A 131 9.48 7.99 -1.25
C VAL A 131 8.33 7.40 -0.44
N ALA A 132 7.97 8.05 0.66
CA ALA A 132 6.77 7.72 1.43
C ALA A 132 6.07 9.04 1.79
N SER A 133 4.75 8.99 1.93
CA SER A 133 3.96 10.10 2.45
C SER A 133 3.40 9.75 3.81
#